data_AF-A0A0L8FS25-F1
#
_entry.id   AF-A0A0L8FS25-F1
#
_cell.length_a   1.000
_cell.length_b   1.000
_cell.length_c   1.000
_cell.angle_alpha   90.00
_cell.angle_beta   90.00
_cell.angle_gamma   90.00
#
_symmetry.space_group_name_H-M   'P 1'
#
loop_
_entity.id
_entity.type
_entity.pdbx_description
1 polymer ?
#
loop_
_entity_poly.entity_id
_entity_poly.type
_entity_poly.pdbx_seq_one_letter_code
_entity_poly.pdbx_strand_id
1 'polypeptide(L)'
;GSKWWQTSDNPWQTLACCMEITEAIRSPNPSEFISHLPVHQDGSCNGLQHYAALGRDQAGAESVNLCSFNHPKDVYSDICELVEKERQKDAENDIVVAQKLEGFVKRKVIKQTIMTTVYGVTKYGAKHQILKQLKDLPSFDQDFLWAACIYLTDKTFYCLNEMFTAARDIQVRIICIIITVILVSHH
;
A
#
# COMPACT_ATOMS: atom_id res chain seq x y z
N GLY A 1 -1.92 31.43 -15.82
CA GLY A 1 -2.41 30.17 -16.42
C GLY A 1 -3.28 29.41 -15.43
N SER A 2 -3.83 28.27 -15.84
CA SER A 2 -4.79 27.44 -15.07
C SER A 2 -4.21 26.69 -13.87
N LYS A 3 -2.88 26.73 -13.65
CA LYS A 3 -2.17 26.07 -12.54
C LYS A 3 -2.49 24.57 -12.37
N TRP A 4 -2.83 23.88 -13.45
CA TRP A 4 -3.20 22.45 -13.45
C TRP A 4 -2.17 21.55 -12.74
N TRP A 5 -0.88 21.81 -12.92
CA TRP A 5 0.20 21.04 -12.27
C TRP A 5 0.12 21.01 -10.73
N GLN A 6 -0.57 21.98 -10.10
CA GLN A 6 -0.74 22.04 -8.65
C GLN A 6 -1.70 20.99 -8.10
N THR A 7 -2.54 20.38 -8.95
CA THR A 7 -3.49 19.33 -8.52
C THR A 7 -2.86 17.93 -8.51
N SER A 8 -1.61 17.79 -8.95
CA SER A 8 -0.88 16.51 -8.96
C SER A 8 -0.33 16.15 -7.58
N ASP A 9 -0.17 14.86 -7.31
CA ASP A 9 0.46 14.35 -6.08
C ASP A 9 1.92 14.83 -5.92
N ASN A 10 2.63 15.05 -7.04
CA ASN A 10 4.00 15.60 -7.07
C ASN A 10 4.05 16.86 -7.94
N PRO A 11 3.61 18.03 -7.43
CA PRO A 11 3.40 19.23 -8.25
C PRO A 11 4.64 19.70 -9.00
N TRP A 12 5.78 19.80 -8.32
CA TRP A 12 7.01 20.31 -8.92
C TRP A 12 7.61 19.37 -9.96
N GLN A 13 7.56 18.05 -9.73
CA GLN A 13 7.96 17.05 -10.72
C GLN A 13 7.03 17.09 -11.93
N THR A 14 5.72 17.28 -11.71
CA THR A 14 4.74 17.42 -12.79
C THR A 14 5.01 18.66 -13.62
N LEU A 15 5.34 19.79 -12.99
CA LEU A 15 5.70 21.02 -13.70
C LEU A 15 6.96 20.84 -14.55
N ALA A 16 8.01 20.22 -14.01
CA ALA A 16 9.24 19.93 -14.75
C ALA A 16 8.94 19.03 -15.97
N CYS A 17 8.13 17.99 -15.80
CA CYS A 17 7.68 17.12 -16.89
C CYS A 17 6.86 17.88 -17.95
N CYS A 18 5.98 18.80 -17.55
CA CYS A 18 5.23 19.64 -18.49
C CYS A 18 6.15 20.53 -19.33
N MET A 19 7.21 21.08 -18.73
CA MET A 19 8.21 21.89 -19.44
C MET A 19 8.97 21.04 -20.45
N GLU A 20 9.50 19.89 -20.03
CA GLU A 20 10.25 18.97 -20.90
C GLU A 20 9.43 18.50 -22.11
N ILE A 21 8.18 18.09 -21.89
CA ILE A 21 7.27 17.66 -22.95
C ILE A 21 6.96 18.82 -23.91
N THR A 22 6.80 20.03 -23.38
CA THR A 22 6.54 21.23 -24.21
C THR A 22 7.73 21.53 -25.12
N GLU A 23 8.96 21.43 -24.60
CA GLU A 23 10.18 21.62 -25.39
C GLU A 23 10.34 20.52 -26.45
N ALA A 24 10.10 19.26 -26.09
CA ALA A 24 10.15 18.14 -27.01
C ALA A 24 9.16 18.28 -28.18
N ILE A 25 7.89 18.60 -27.89
CA ILE A 25 6.84 18.76 -28.91
C ILE A 25 7.09 19.97 -29.83
N ARG A 26 7.70 21.03 -29.30
CA ARG A 26 8.03 22.24 -30.07
C ARG A 26 9.34 22.12 -30.85
N SER A 27 10.13 21.07 -30.61
CA SER A 27 11.35 20.81 -31.37
C SER A 27 11.03 20.44 -32.83
N PRO A 28 11.97 20.64 -33.78
CA PRO A 28 11.75 20.25 -35.18
C PRO A 28 11.47 18.75 -35.37
N ASN A 29 12.05 17.91 -34.50
CA ASN A 29 11.84 16.47 -34.50
C ASN A 29 11.80 15.92 -33.05
N PRO A 30 10.60 15.69 -32.48
CA PRO A 30 10.47 15.21 -31.10
C PRO A 30 11.19 13.89 -30.79
N SER A 31 11.41 13.01 -31.78
CA SER A 31 12.14 11.75 -31.54
C SER A 31 13.66 11.93 -31.40
N GLU A 32 14.19 13.09 -31.83
CA GLU A 32 15.60 13.45 -31.71
C GLU A 32 15.85 14.45 -30.58
N PHE A 33 14.80 14.87 -29.87
CA PHE A 33 14.92 15.76 -28.73
C PHE A 33 15.73 15.08 -27.61
N ILE A 34 16.80 15.75 -27.16
CA ILE A 34 17.62 15.27 -26.05
C ILE A 34 16.92 15.66 -24.75
N SER A 35 16.23 14.69 -24.16
CA SER A 35 15.62 14.82 -22.83
C SER A 35 16.66 14.68 -21.73
N HIS A 36 16.60 15.56 -20.74
CA HIS A 36 17.40 15.52 -19.52
C HIS A 36 16.58 15.13 -18.29
N LEU A 37 15.25 15.03 -18.42
CA LEU A 37 14.37 14.66 -17.33
C LEU A 37 14.46 13.17 -17.01
N PRO A 38 14.84 12.78 -15.78
CA PRO A 38 14.82 11.38 -15.36
C PRO A 38 13.40 10.81 -15.36
N VAL A 39 13.23 9.61 -15.92
CA VAL A 39 11.95 8.88 -15.91
C VAL A 39 11.99 7.81 -14.83
N HIS A 40 11.09 7.90 -13.86
CA HIS A 40 10.99 6.92 -12.79
C HIS A 40 10.20 5.68 -13.25
N GLN A 41 10.73 4.49 -12.96
CA GLN A 41 10.02 3.22 -13.02
C GLN A 41 10.15 2.53 -11.66
N ASP A 42 9.02 2.25 -11.00
CA ASP A 42 8.98 1.59 -9.70
C ASP A 42 7.96 0.45 -9.72
N GLY A 43 8.27 -0.63 -9.00
CA GLY A 43 7.40 -1.79 -8.88
C GLY A 43 6.24 -1.52 -7.93
N SER A 44 5.12 -2.21 -8.16
CA SER A 44 3.97 -2.15 -7.26
C SER A 44 4.27 -2.94 -5.99
N CYS A 45 4.78 -2.24 -4.97
CA CYS A 45 5.15 -2.79 -3.65
C CYS A 45 6.24 -3.87 -3.73
N ASN A 46 7.48 -3.45 -3.98
CA ASN A 46 8.66 -4.31 -4.14
C ASN A 46 8.83 -5.35 -3.02
N GLY A 47 8.51 -5.01 -1.76
CA GLY A 47 8.55 -5.96 -0.65
C GLY A 47 7.61 -7.16 -0.84
N LEU A 48 6.36 -6.93 -1.26
CA LEU A 48 5.42 -8.01 -1.56
C LEU A 48 5.81 -8.79 -2.83
N GLN A 49 6.43 -8.13 -3.82
CA GLN A 49 6.99 -8.83 -4.99
C GLN A 49 8.06 -9.84 -4.58
N HIS A 50 9.01 -9.45 -3.73
CA HIS A 50 10.02 -10.38 -3.21
C HIS A 50 9.39 -11.52 -2.42
N TYR A 51 8.39 -11.24 -1.60
CA TYR A 51 7.69 -12.27 -0.84
C TYR A 51 6.95 -13.26 -1.72
N ALA A 52 6.21 -12.78 -2.73
CA ALA A 52 5.51 -13.64 -3.67
C ALA A 52 6.50 -14.51 -4.48
N ALA A 53 7.62 -13.94 -4.92
CA ALA A 53 8.67 -14.67 -5.63
C ALA A 53 9.33 -15.75 -4.75
N LEU A 54 9.68 -15.43 -3.50
CA LEU A 54 10.27 -16.37 -2.55
C LEU A 54 9.29 -17.50 -2.18
N GLY A 55 8.01 -17.16 -1.97
CA GLY A 55 6.95 -18.11 -1.63
C GLY A 55 6.44 -18.90 -2.82
N ARG A 56 6.79 -18.52 -4.05
CA ARG A 56 6.14 -18.97 -5.29
C ARG A 56 4.60 -18.87 -5.17
N ASP A 57 4.15 -17.78 -4.55
CA ASP A 57 2.74 -17.51 -4.29
C ASP A 57 2.09 -16.96 -5.55
N GLN A 58 1.32 -17.78 -6.27
CA GLN A 58 0.69 -17.37 -7.51
C GLN A 58 -0.29 -16.21 -7.26
N ALA A 59 -1.18 -16.31 -6.27
CA ALA A 59 -2.17 -15.27 -5.99
C ALA A 59 -1.50 -13.94 -5.57
N GLY A 60 -0.46 -14.04 -4.74
CA GLY A 60 0.37 -12.89 -4.39
C GLY A 60 1.08 -12.28 -5.59
N ALA A 61 1.70 -13.11 -6.44
CA ALA A 61 2.43 -12.69 -7.64
C ALA A 61 1.54 -11.99 -8.67
N GLU A 62 0.31 -12.46 -8.84
CA GLU A 62 -0.69 -11.82 -9.69
C GLU A 62 -1.06 -10.42 -9.16
N SER A 63 -1.31 -10.30 -7.85
CA SER A 63 -1.72 -9.05 -7.20
C SER A 63 -0.65 -7.95 -7.24
N VAL A 64 0.63 -8.34 -7.35
CA VAL A 64 1.78 -7.42 -7.35
C VAL A 64 2.49 -7.29 -8.71
N ASN A 65 1.82 -7.72 -9.78
CA ASN A 65 2.28 -7.57 -11.18
C ASN A 65 3.55 -8.36 -11.53
N LEU A 66 3.81 -9.50 -10.89
CA LEU A 66 4.87 -10.43 -11.32
C LEU A 66 4.45 -11.33 -12.47
N CYS A 67 3.15 -11.55 -12.63
CA CYS A 67 2.58 -12.22 -13.80
C CYS A 67 2.25 -11.21 -14.90
N SER A 68 2.29 -11.65 -16.15
CA SER A 68 1.97 -10.79 -17.30
C SER A 68 0.46 -10.57 -17.40
N PHE A 69 0.05 -9.31 -17.47
CA PHE A 69 -1.35 -8.90 -17.62
C PHE A 69 -1.48 -7.76 -18.64
N ASN A 70 -2.69 -7.63 -19.22
CA ASN A 70 -3.01 -6.52 -20.12
C ASN A 70 -3.18 -5.19 -19.37
N HIS A 71 -3.46 -5.25 -18.07
CA HIS A 71 -3.67 -4.08 -17.21
C HIS A 71 -2.98 -4.30 -15.85
N PRO A 72 -2.40 -3.25 -15.25
CA PRO A 72 -1.76 -3.34 -13.95
C PRO A 72 -2.80 -3.64 -12.86
N LYS A 73 -2.43 -4.55 -11.96
CA LYS A 73 -3.14 -4.86 -10.71
C LYS A 73 -2.75 -3.89 -9.61
N ASP A 74 -3.67 -3.66 -8.69
CA ASP A 74 -3.50 -2.73 -7.58
C ASP A 74 -3.79 -3.45 -6.25
N VAL A 75 -2.78 -4.13 -5.73
CA VAL A 75 -2.82 -4.87 -4.45
C VAL A 75 -3.46 -4.06 -3.31
N TYR A 76 -3.33 -2.73 -3.30
CA TYR A 76 -3.91 -1.89 -2.27
C TYR A 76 -5.44 -1.82 -2.38
N SER A 77 -5.98 -1.81 -3.60
CA SER A 77 -7.42 -1.85 -3.85
C SER A 77 -7.97 -3.23 -3.53
N ASP A 78 -7.27 -4.30 -3.92
CA ASP A 78 -7.65 -5.68 -3.60
C ASP A 78 -7.73 -5.90 -2.07
N ILE A 79 -6.72 -5.45 -1.32
CA ILE A 79 -6.75 -5.50 0.15
C ILE A 79 -7.85 -4.60 0.73
N CYS A 80 -8.11 -3.44 0.12
CA CYS A 80 -9.18 -2.53 0.55
C CYS A 80 -10.55 -3.21 0.47
N GLU A 81 -10.81 -3.94 -0.61
CA GLU A 81 -12.05 -4.70 -0.80
C GLU A 81 -12.18 -5.85 0.21
N LEU A 82 -11.08 -6.55 0.51
CA LEU A 82 -11.08 -7.58 1.56
C LEU A 82 -11.37 -6.98 2.94
N VAL A 83 -10.75 -5.86 3.29
CA VAL A 83 -10.98 -5.18 4.58
C VAL A 83 -12.43 -4.69 4.67
N GLU A 84 -12.99 -4.16 3.58
CA GLU A 84 -14.38 -3.72 3.53
C GLU A 84 -15.36 -4.89 3.69
N LYS A 85 -15.09 -6.02 3.06
CA LYS A 85 -15.88 -7.26 3.24
C LYS A 85 -15.86 -7.74 4.69
N GLU A 86 -14.69 -7.71 5.33
CA GLU A 86 -14.57 -8.06 6.75
C GLU A 86 -15.27 -7.05 7.66
N ARG A 87 -15.20 -5.75 7.33
CA ARG A 87 -15.96 -4.71 8.02
C ARG A 87 -17.45 -4.93 7.91
N GLN A 88 -17.96 -5.27 6.73
CA GLN A 88 -19.38 -5.51 6.53
C GLN A 88 -19.88 -6.69 7.38
N LYS A 89 -19.16 -7.81 7.41
CA LYS A 89 -19.49 -8.96 8.28
C LYS A 89 -19.53 -8.56 9.75
N ASP A 90 -18.57 -7.78 10.21
CA ASP A 90 -18.53 -7.33 11.61
C ASP A 90 -19.65 -6.33 11.92
N ALA A 91 -20.02 -5.48 10.96
CA ALA A 91 -21.13 -4.55 11.08
C ALA A 91 -22.49 -5.28 11.18
N GLU A 92 -22.65 -6.40 10.46
CA GLU A 92 -23.80 -7.31 10.54
C GLU A 92 -23.86 -8.05 11.89
N ASN A 93 -22.72 -8.23 12.55
CA ASN A 93 -22.61 -8.77 13.91
C ASN A 93 -22.70 -7.69 15.02
N ASP A 94 -23.28 -6.53 14.71
CA ASP A 94 -23.49 -5.41 15.63
C ASP A 94 -22.21 -4.80 16.24
N ILE A 95 -21.06 -4.93 15.57
CA ILE A 95 -19.83 -4.25 15.98
C ILE A 95 -19.91 -2.77 15.58
N VAL A 96 -20.15 -1.91 16.58
CA VAL A 96 -20.36 -0.46 16.40
C VAL A 96 -19.24 0.23 15.60
N VAL A 97 -17.97 -0.11 15.87
CA VAL A 97 -16.84 0.49 15.15
C VAL A 97 -16.85 0.13 13.66
N ALA A 98 -17.27 -1.08 13.31
CA ALA A 98 -17.35 -1.53 11.93
C ALA A 98 -18.47 -0.79 11.18
N GLN A 99 -19.62 -0.56 11.83
CA GLN A 99 -20.72 0.24 11.27
C GLN A 99 -20.27 1.70 11.01
N LYS A 100 -19.57 2.31 11.96
CA LYS A 100 -19.05 3.69 11.83
C LYS A 100 -18.00 3.86 10.74
N LEU A 101 -17.33 2.77 10.35
CA LEU A 101 -16.30 2.76 9.31
C LEU A 101 -16.85 2.61 7.89
N GLU A 102 -18.17 2.47 7.72
CA GLU A 102 -18.80 2.36 6.40
C GLU A 102 -18.44 3.54 5.49
N GLY A 103 -17.89 3.25 4.30
CA GLY A 103 -17.45 4.27 3.34
C GLY A 103 -16.12 4.96 3.68
N PHE A 104 -15.46 4.58 4.78
CA PHE A 104 -14.15 5.12 5.20
C PHE A 104 -12.97 4.18 4.94
N VAL A 105 -13.24 2.91 4.62
CA VAL A 105 -12.21 1.97 4.15
C VAL A 105 -11.81 2.36 2.73
N LYS A 106 -10.73 3.14 2.62
CA LYS A 106 -10.23 3.67 1.34
C LYS A 106 -8.78 3.28 1.14
N ARG A 107 -8.39 3.06 -0.11
CA ARG A 107 -7.00 2.81 -0.53
C ARG A 107 -6.02 3.80 0.12
N LYS A 108 -6.35 5.11 0.12
CA LYS A 108 -5.51 6.16 0.73
C LYS A 108 -5.20 5.91 2.22
N VAL A 109 -6.16 5.35 2.97
CA VAL A 109 -6.04 5.10 4.41
C VAL A 109 -5.08 3.95 4.70
N ILE A 110 -5.17 2.86 3.93
CA ILE A 110 -4.43 1.62 4.20
C ILE A 110 -3.12 1.48 3.41
N LYS A 111 -2.96 2.22 2.31
CA LYS A 111 -1.80 2.12 1.38
C LYS A 111 -0.47 2.22 2.11
N GLN A 112 -0.31 3.23 2.98
CA GLN A 112 0.95 3.45 3.69
C GLN A 112 1.28 2.28 4.64
N THR A 113 0.26 1.74 5.31
CA THR A 113 0.41 0.60 6.21
C THR A 113 0.81 -0.66 5.47
N ILE A 114 0.15 -0.99 4.35
CA ILE A 114 0.52 -2.14 3.51
C ILE A 114 1.96 -1.99 3.00
N MET A 115 2.32 -0.80 2.49
CA MET A 115 3.64 -0.54 1.94
C MET A 115 4.77 -0.69 2.98
N THR A 116 4.51 -0.35 4.24
CA THR A 116 5.54 -0.36 5.29
C THR A 116 5.57 -1.64 6.13
N THR A 117 4.47 -2.42 6.16
CA THR A 117 4.38 -3.67 6.92
C THR A 117 5.42 -4.70 6.43
N VAL A 118 5.64 -4.79 5.12
CA VAL A 118 6.65 -5.69 4.53
C VAL A 118 8.08 -5.37 4.93
N TYR A 119 8.33 -4.17 5.47
CA TYR A 119 9.65 -3.75 5.97
C TYR A 119 9.77 -3.85 7.50
N GLY A 120 8.84 -4.56 8.16
CA GLY A 120 8.90 -4.82 9.60
C GLY A 120 8.17 -3.79 10.47
N VAL A 121 7.25 -3.00 9.91
CA VAL A 121 6.39 -2.13 10.73
C VAL A 121 5.53 -2.98 11.67
N THR A 122 5.60 -2.64 12.96
CA THR A 122 4.77 -3.27 14.00
C THR A 122 3.34 -2.73 13.95
N LYS A 123 2.40 -3.46 14.57
CA LYS A 123 1.02 -2.97 14.75
C LYS A 123 0.95 -1.58 15.38
N TYR A 124 1.91 -1.21 16.24
CA TYR A 124 1.97 0.12 16.84
C TYR A 124 2.27 1.22 15.80
N GLY A 125 3.25 0.98 14.92
CA GLY A 125 3.58 1.92 13.83
C GLY A 125 2.47 2.00 12.79
N ALA A 126 1.86 0.87 12.45
CA ALA A 126 0.71 0.79 11.55
C ALA A 126 -0.48 1.61 12.06
N LYS A 127 -0.81 1.52 13.37
CA LYS A 127 -1.84 2.34 13.99
C LYS A 127 -1.58 3.83 13.78
N HIS A 128 -0.35 4.31 13.98
CA HIS A 128 -0.04 5.73 13.81
C HIS A 128 -0.24 6.21 12.36
N GLN A 129 0.07 5.36 11.39
CA GLN A 129 -0.14 5.68 9.97
C GLN A 129 -1.62 5.75 9.61
N ILE A 130 -2.41 4.75 10.00
CA ILE A 130 -3.87 4.75 9.76
C ILE A 130 -4.54 5.91 10.51
N LEU A 131 -4.15 6.15 11.76
CA LEU A 131 -4.64 7.27 12.56
C LEU A 131 -4.43 8.61 11.86
N LYS A 132 -3.24 8.83 11.30
CA LYS A 132 -2.94 10.04 10.53
C LYS A 132 -3.87 10.20 9.34
N GLN A 133 -4.07 9.13 8.55
CA GLN A 133 -4.94 9.18 7.38
C GLN A 133 -6.42 9.39 7.75
N LEU A 134 -6.90 8.79 8.84
CA LEU A 134 -8.27 8.98 9.33
C LEU A 134 -8.50 10.40 9.85
N LYS A 135 -7.52 11.02 10.52
CA LYS A 135 -7.59 12.41 10.97
C LYS A 135 -7.75 13.41 9.82
N ASP A 136 -7.12 13.11 8.69
CA ASP A 136 -7.19 13.94 7.49
C ASP A 136 -8.55 13.81 6.75
N LEU A 137 -9.46 12.93 7.21
CA LEU A 137 -10.81 12.78 6.66
C LEU A 137 -11.80 13.68 7.43
N PRO A 138 -12.30 14.77 6.81
CA PRO A 138 -13.12 15.76 7.52
C PRO A 138 -14.51 15.25 7.94
N SER A 139 -14.97 14.14 7.38
CA SER A 139 -16.30 13.56 7.66
C SER A 139 -16.28 12.40 8.67
N PHE A 140 -15.12 12.02 9.19
CA PHE A 140 -15.03 10.90 10.14
C PHE A 140 -15.24 11.35 11.58
N ASP A 141 -16.03 10.56 12.32
CA ASP A 141 -16.37 10.79 13.72
C ASP A 141 -15.12 10.67 14.62
N GLN A 142 -14.72 11.78 15.23
CA GLN A 142 -13.49 11.85 16.01
C GLN A 142 -13.56 11.03 17.30
N ASP A 143 -14.75 10.77 17.83
CA ASP A 143 -14.93 9.98 19.05
C ASP A 143 -14.58 8.50 18.81
N PHE A 144 -14.78 8.01 17.59
CA PHE A 144 -14.47 6.64 17.19
C PHE A 144 -13.07 6.47 16.61
N LEU A 145 -12.29 7.55 16.47
CA LEU A 145 -11.01 7.56 15.78
C LEU A 145 -10.02 6.50 16.28
N TRP A 146 -9.88 6.37 17.60
CA TRP A 146 -8.98 5.38 18.19
C TRP A 146 -9.45 3.95 17.98
N ALA A 147 -10.74 3.68 18.19
CA ALA A 147 -11.32 2.37 17.97
C ALA A 147 -11.22 1.95 16.49
N ALA A 148 -11.53 2.87 15.58
CA ALA A 148 -11.47 2.67 14.14
C ALA A 148 -10.05 2.40 13.65
N CYS A 149 -9.07 3.15 14.16
CA CYS A 149 -7.66 2.93 13.86
C CYS A 149 -7.19 1.53 14.27
N ILE A 150 -7.52 1.10 15.49
CA ILE A 150 -7.16 -0.23 16.00
C ILE A 150 -7.81 -1.31 15.13
N TYR A 151 -9.12 -1.17 14.91
CA TYR A 151 -9.91 -2.09 14.09
C TYR A 151 -9.35 -2.24 12.68
N LEU A 152 -9.13 -1.13 11.97
CA LEU A 152 -8.58 -1.14 10.62
C LEU A 152 -7.17 -1.71 10.58
N THR A 153 -6.34 -1.44 11.59
CA THR A 153 -5.00 -2.04 11.68
C THR A 153 -5.12 -3.56 11.75
N ASP A 154 -5.94 -4.08 12.65
CA ASP A 154 -6.08 -5.52 12.84
C ASP A 154 -6.68 -6.21 11.61
N LYS A 155 -7.71 -5.63 10.98
CA LYS A 155 -8.30 -6.16 9.74
C LYS A 155 -7.36 -6.06 8.54
N THR A 156 -6.58 -4.99 8.42
CA THR A 156 -5.57 -4.86 7.36
C THR A 156 -4.51 -5.95 7.48
N PHE A 157 -3.99 -6.20 8.69
CA PHE A 157 -3.03 -7.29 8.91
C PHE A 157 -3.66 -8.66 8.66
N TYR A 158 -4.91 -8.87 9.09
CA TYR A 158 -5.63 -10.12 8.81
C TYR A 158 -5.75 -10.37 7.29
N CYS A 159 -6.24 -9.39 6.52
CA CYS A 159 -6.40 -9.53 5.07
C CYS A 159 -5.07 -9.69 4.33
N LEU A 160 -4.02 -8.99 4.78
CA LEU A 160 -2.68 -9.12 4.20
C LEU A 160 -2.11 -10.53 4.42
N ASN A 161 -2.34 -11.11 5.60
CA ASN A 161 -1.91 -12.49 5.90
C ASN A 161 -2.72 -13.54 5.12
N GLU A 162 -4.02 -13.30 4.90
CA GLU A 162 -4.87 -14.18 4.08
C GLU A 162 -4.46 -14.14 2.60
N MET A 163 -4.11 -12.95 2.08
CA MET A 163 -3.70 -12.78 0.68
C MET A 163 -2.30 -13.36 0.40
N PHE A 164 -1.39 -13.29 1.37
CA PHE A 164 0.01 -13.69 1.21
C PHE A 164 0.41 -14.81 2.20
N THR A 165 -0.29 -15.94 2.13
CA THR A 165 -0.09 -17.07 3.06
C THR A 165 1.32 -17.68 2.96
N ALA A 166 1.84 -17.89 1.75
CA ALA A 166 3.18 -18.45 1.57
C ALA A 166 4.30 -17.47 1.98
N ALA A 167 4.06 -16.16 1.83
CA ALA A 167 4.98 -15.13 2.30
C ALA A 167 5.10 -15.10 3.83
N ARG A 168 3.97 -15.27 4.54
CA ARG A 168 3.94 -15.35 6.00
C ARG A 168 4.78 -16.52 6.50
N ASP A 169 4.69 -17.69 5.90
CA ASP A 169 5.47 -18.86 6.31
C ASP A 169 6.97 -18.61 6.18
N ILE A 170 7.39 -17.82 5.18
CA ILE A 170 8.79 -17.40 5.02
C ILE A 170 9.19 -16.39 6.10
N GLN A 171 8.36 -15.37 6.37
CA GLN A 171 8.64 -14.40 7.44
C GLN A 171 8.81 -15.08 8.80
N VAL A 172 7.89 -16.00 9.15
CA VAL A 172 7.95 -16.75 10.41
C VAL A 172 9.19 -17.63 10.46
N ARG A 173 9.53 -18.35 9.38
CA ARG A 173 10.74 -19.20 9.34
C ARG A 173 12.01 -18.39 9.50
N ILE A 174 12.12 -17.21 8.87
CA ILE A 174 13.30 -16.33 9.02
C ILE A 174 13.42 -15.84 10.47
N ILE A 175 12.32 -15.38 11.08
CA ILE A 175 12.32 -14.94 12.48
C ILE A 175 12.72 -16.09 13.41
N CYS A 176 12.17 -17.30 13.22
CA CYS A 176 12.54 -18.48 13.99
C CYS A 176 14.03 -18.82 13.83
N ILE A 177 14.57 -18.80 12.61
CA ILE A 177 15.99 -19.06 12.35
C ILE A 177 16.86 -18.02 13.06
N ILE A 178 16.53 -16.73 12.96
CA ILE A 178 17.28 -15.66 13.62
C ILE A 178 17.28 -15.86 15.15
N ILE A 179 16.11 -16.17 15.74
CA ILE A 179 15.99 -16.44 17.18
C ILE A 179 16.81 -17.67 17.57
N THR A 180 16.75 -18.76 16.81
CA THR A 180 17.54 -19.96 17.05
C THR A 180 19.04 -19.69 16.94
N VAL A 181 19.50 -18.95 15.93
CA VAL A 181 20.92 -18.59 15.76
C VAL A 181 21.40 -17.70 16.90
N ILE A 182 20.60 -16.72 17.34
CA ILE A 182 20.93 -15.87 18.50
C ILE A 182 21.01 -16.71 19.79
N LEU A 183 20.05 -17.61 20.01
CA LEU A 183 20.03 -18.48 21.20
C LEU A 183 21.18 -19.49 21.22
N VAL A 184 21.59 -20.01 20.06
CA VAL A 184 22.70 -20.97 19.94
C VAL A 184 24.06 -20.28 20.00
N SER A 185 24.16 -19.00 19.63
CA SER A 185 25.42 -18.23 19.67
C SER A 185 25.76 -17.67 21.06
N HIS A 186 24.87 -17.85 22.05
CA HIS A 186 25.09 -17.49 23.46
C HIS A 186 25.41 -18.68 24.38
N HIS A 187 25.76 -19.84 23.79
CA HIS A 187 26.38 -20.98 24.46
C HIS A 187 27.77 -21.27 23.90
#